data_AF-A0A3P7G1R4-F1
#
_entry.id   AF-A0A3P7G1R4-F1
#
_cell.length_a   1.000
_cell.length_b   1.000
_cell.length_c   1.000
_cell.angle_alpha   90.00
_cell.angle_beta   90.00
_cell.angle_gamma   90.00
#
_symmetry.space_group_name_H-M   'P 1'
#
loop_
_entity.id
_entity.type
_entity.pdbx_description
1 polymer ?
#
loop_
_entity_poly.entity_id
_entity_poly.type
_entity_poly.pdbx_seq_one_letter_code
_entity_poly.pdbx_strand_id
1 'polypeptide(L)'
;MITLKQILGCLFVVMIYTIFRDSVKMINNYLNDIDFDNVYLTSYFWHIDRKRKNEAKIFLHPLSKAEMRANNLMTPISPPTKAEIRASWLPLAKFTFLFITASFVIDGTGFIADLVKEMIEFDYHSYRNATISLEECIYNPVSPNWLYAGKYIFFPLGIMFLLQVIFGYVIKRITLFCVIGNIFRKRNKARIIHLYNKMLFVRINGRKLARARIRFQVERRILEREEIRRKRK
;
A
#
# COMPACT_ATOMS: atom_id res chain seq x y z
N MET A 1 -17.69 -15.78 31.88
CA MET A 1 -16.48 -14.93 31.79
C MET A 1 -15.63 -15.42 30.63
N ILE A 2 -15.76 -14.79 29.46
CA ILE A 2 -14.83 -15.03 28.36
C ILE A 2 -13.52 -14.39 28.77
N THR A 3 -12.49 -15.19 28.99
CA THR A 3 -11.19 -14.66 29.46
C THR A 3 -10.50 -13.89 28.32
N LEU A 4 -9.71 -12.86 28.65
CA LEU A 4 -8.88 -12.13 27.67
C LEU A 4 -8.09 -13.08 26.75
N LYS A 5 -7.62 -14.20 27.30
CA LYS A 5 -6.94 -15.28 26.55
C LYS A 5 -7.82 -15.87 25.44
N GLN A 6 -9.11 -16.10 25.68
CA GLN A 6 -10.03 -16.60 24.66
C GLN A 6 -10.27 -15.57 23.56
N ILE A 7 -10.39 -14.28 23.90
CA ILE A 7 -10.54 -13.19 22.91
C ILE A 7 -9.28 -13.11 22.03
N LEU A 8 -8.10 -13.09 22.64
CA LEU A 8 -6.84 -13.11 21.91
C LEU A 8 -6.70 -14.35 21.03
N GLY A 9 -7.11 -15.52 21.52
CA GLY A 9 -7.15 -16.76 20.75
C GLY A 9 -8.05 -16.65 19.52
N CYS A 10 -9.29 -16.17 19.69
CA CYS A 10 -10.22 -15.95 18.58
C CYS A 10 -9.66 -14.96 17.55
N LEU A 11 -9.08 -13.85 18.01
CA LEU A 11 -8.46 -12.86 17.11
C LEU A 11 -7.29 -13.42 16.35
N PHE A 12 -6.48 -14.25 17.00
CA PHE A 12 -5.35 -14.93 16.35
C PHE A 12 -5.84 -15.88 15.25
N VAL A 13 -6.91 -16.65 15.50
CA VAL A 13 -7.52 -17.52 14.47
C VAL A 13 -8.08 -16.70 13.31
N VAL A 14 -8.79 -15.60 13.59
CA VAL A 14 -9.29 -14.68 12.55
C VAL A 14 -8.13 -14.09 11.75
N MET A 15 -7.03 -13.71 12.40
CA MET A 15 -5.83 -13.20 11.75
C MET A 15 -5.23 -14.22 10.79
N ILE A 16 -5.01 -15.45 11.25
CA ILE A 16 -4.52 -16.54 10.40
C ILE A 16 -5.44 -16.75 9.21
N TYR A 17 -6.76 -16.86 9.44
CA TYR A 17 -7.72 -17.07 8.37
C TYR A 17 -7.67 -15.95 7.32
N THR A 18 -7.59 -14.68 7.73
CA THR A 18 -7.48 -13.57 6.78
C THR A 18 -6.19 -13.61 5.95
N ILE A 19 -5.06 -13.97 6.57
CA ILE A 19 -3.77 -14.10 5.88
C ILE A 19 -3.85 -15.21 4.82
N PHE A 20 -4.41 -16.37 5.19
CA PHE A 20 -4.60 -17.48 4.24
C PHE A 20 -5.53 -17.09 3.10
N ARG A 21 -6.68 -16.48 3.41
CA ARG A 21 -7.65 -16.01 2.41
C ARG A 21 -7.02 -15.03 1.43
N ASP A 22 -6.27 -14.06 1.93
CA ASP A 22 -5.61 -13.05 1.10
C ASP A 22 -4.50 -13.67 0.24
N SER A 23 -3.76 -14.65 0.78
CA SER A 23 -2.73 -15.40 0.05
C SER A 23 -3.33 -16.21 -1.10
N VAL A 24 -4.40 -16.96 -0.85
CA VAL A 24 -5.12 -17.72 -1.88
C VAL A 24 -5.68 -16.78 -2.94
N LYS A 25 -6.28 -15.66 -2.53
CA LYS A 25 -6.81 -14.65 -3.46
C LYS A 25 -5.70 -14.07 -4.34
N MET A 26 -4.54 -13.76 -3.77
CA MET A 26 -3.38 -13.25 -4.53
C MET A 26 -2.88 -14.28 -5.55
N ILE A 27 -2.77 -15.57 -5.17
CA ILE A 27 -2.39 -16.64 -6.09
C ILE A 27 -3.42 -16.78 -7.22
N ASN A 28 -4.71 -16.80 -6.87
CA ASN A 28 -5.79 -16.93 -7.86
C ASN A 28 -5.78 -15.78 -8.87
N ASN A 29 -5.64 -14.54 -8.40
CA ASN A 29 -5.50 -13.37 -9.27
C ASN A 29 -4.24 -13.46 -10.12
N TYR A 30 -3.11 -13.89 -9.56
CA TYR A 30 -1.86 -14.02 -10.30
C TYR A 30 -1.96 -15.02 -11.47
N LEU A 31 -2.68 -16.12 -11.26
CA LEU A 31 -2.87 -17.17 -12.25
C LEU A 31 -3.90 -16.80 -13.32
N ASN A 32 -5.01 -16.18 -12.94
CA ASN A 32 -6.13 -15.93 -13.85
C ASN A 32 -6.05 -14.56 -14.55
N ASP A 33 -5.56 -13.53 -13.86
CA ASP A 33 -5.42 -12.18 -14.41
C ASP A 33 -3.95 -11.93 -14.80
N ILE A 34 -3.73 -11.52 -16.06
CA ILE A 34 -2.39 -11.26 -16.61
C ILE A 34 -1.89 -9.85 -16.30
N ASP A 35 -2.81 -8.92 -16.03
CA ASP A 35 -2.54 -7.53 -15.70
C ASP A 35 -2.43 -7.31 -14.18
N PHE A 36 -2.93 -8.23 -13.35
CA PHE A 36 -2.86 -8.17 -11.88
C PHE A 36 -1.43 -7.92 -11.39
N ASP A 37 -1.16 -6.74 -10.84
CA ASP A 37 0.17 -6.29 -10.36
C ASP A 37 1.30 -6.54 -11.38
N ASN A 38 1.01 -6.51 -12.68
CA ASN A 38 1.99 -6.73 -13.74
C ASN A 38 2.60 -5.41 -14.23
N VAL A 39 3.25 -4.68 -13.33
CA VAL A 39 3.83 -3.34 -13.60
C VAL A 39 5.35 -3.30 -13.43
N TYR A 40 5.99 -4.45 -13.26
CA TYR A 40 7.38 -4.53 -12.82
C TYR A 40 8.37 -4.78 -13.96
N LEU A 41 9.37 -3.90 -14.05
CA LEU A 41 10.49 -4.01 -14.98
C LEU A 41 11.54 -4.99 -14.43
N THR A 42 11.34 -6.27 -14.71
CA THR A 42 12.25 -7.35 -14.28
C THR A 42 13.47 -7.49 -15.18
N SER A 43 14.49 -8.24 -14.74
CA SER A 43 15.67 -8.54 -15.57
C SER A 43 15.29 -9.21 -16.90
N TYR A 44 14.31 -10.12 -16.87
CA TYR A 44 13.83 -10.81 -18.08
C TYR A 44 13.16 -9.85 -19.08
N PHE A 45 12.49 -8.79 -18.62
CA PHE A 45 11.95 -7.74 -19.48
C PHE A 45 13.07 -7.08 -20.32
N TRP A 46 14.18 -6.72 -19.67
CA TRP A 46 15.33 -6.11 -20.34
C TRP A 46 16.11 -7.09 -21.21
N HIS A 47 16.08 -8.39 -20.88
CA HIS A 47 16.62 -9.42 -21.76
C HIS A 47 15.88 -9.47 -23.10
N ILE A 48 14.54 -9.39 -23.10
CA ILE A 48 13.73 -9.30 -24.34
C ILE A 48 14.10 -8.04 -25.12
N ASP A 49 14.20 -6.90 -24.43
CA ASP A 49 14.52 -5.61 -25.06
C ASP A 49 15.90 -5.64 -25.76
N ARG A 50 16.91 -6.16 -25.06
CA ARG A 50 18.27 -6.31 -25.59
C ARG A 50 18.30 -7.24 -26.78
N LYS A 51 17.60 -8.38 -26.72
CA LYS A 51 17.46 -9.30 -27.84
C LYS A 51 16.86 -8.59 -29.07
N ARG A 52 15.80 -7.82 -28.90
CA ARG A 52 15.17 -7.08 -30.00
C ARG A 52 16.05 -5.98 -30.57
N LYS A 53 16.83 -5.30 -29.73
CA LYS A 53 17.85 -4.34 -30.16
C LYS A 53 18.89 -5.01 -31.05
N ASN A 54 19.38 -6.18 -30.66
CA ASN A 54 20.35 -6.95 -31.45
C ASN A 54 19.76 -7.42 -32.79
N GLU A 55 18.46 -7.74 -32.82
CA GLU A 55 17.73 -8.09 -34.04
C GLU A 55 17.30 -6.87 -34.88
N ALA A 56 17.77 -5.66 -34.56
CA ALA A 56 17.40 -4.40 -35.22
C ALA A 56 15.87 -4.13 -35.30
N LYS A 57 15.11 -4.69 -34.37
CA LYS A 57 13.65 -4.49 -34.27
C LYS A 57 13.34 -3.30 -33.38
N ILE A 58 12.12 -2.78 -33.43
CA ILE A 58 11.66 -1.75 -32.48
C ILE A 58 11.79 -2.27 -31.04
N PHE A 59 12.51 -1.52 -30.21
CA PHE A 59 12.79 -1.77 -28.79
C PHE A 59 12.35 -0.58 -27.92
N LEU A 60 12.35 -0.78 -26.60
CA LEU A 60 11.84 0.14 -25.59
C LEU A 60 12.92 1.01 -24.94
N HIS A 61 14.17 0.59 -24.85
CA HIS A 61 15.21 1.46 -24.30
C HIS A 61 15.53 2.68 -25.21
N PRO A 62 15.76 3.90 -24.67
CA PRO A 62 15.49 4.33 -23.31
C PRO A 62 13.98 4.55 -23.06
N LEU A 63 13.55 4.24 -21.84
CA LEU A 63 12.21 4.55 -21.33
C LEU A 63 12.25 5.90 -20.62
N SER A 64 11.41 6.84 -21.05
CA SER A 64 11.32 8.15 -20.40
C SER A 64 10.63 8.05 -19.04
N LYS A 65 11.01 8.90 -18.07
CA LYS A 65 10.31 9.03 -16.78
C LYS A 65 8.81 9.33 -16.95
N ALA A 66 8.42 10.00 -18.04
CA ALA A 66 7.03 10.26 -18.37
C ALA A 66 6.29 8.98 -18.81
N GLU A 67 6.92 8.14 -19.64
CA GLU A 67 6.33 6.87 -20.07
C GLU A 67 6.19 5.89 -18.90
N MET A 68 7.20 5.85 -18.02
CA MET A 68 7.14 5.05 -16.80
C MET A 68 5.98 5.47 -15.90
N ARG A 69 5.83 6.78 -15.65
CA ARG A 69 4.72 7.30 -14.84
C ARG A 69 3.35 7.07 -15.50
N ALA A 70 3.24 7.29 -16.81
CA ALA A 70 1.98 7.10 -17.53
C ALA A 70 1.48 5.65 -17.48
N ASN A 71 2.39 4.68 -17.42
CA ASN A 71 2.05 3.25 -17.37
C ASN A 71 2.27 2.63 -15.97
N ASN A 72 2.48 3.46 -14.93
CA ASN A 72 2.76 3.03 -13.55
C ASN A 72 3.88 1.99 -13.42
N LEU A 73 4.89 2.04 -14.30
CA LEU A 73 5.98 1.07 -14.31
C LEU A 73 6.92 1.30 -13.12
N MET A 74 7.31 0.20 -12.49
CA MET A 74 8.17 0.21 -11.32
C MET A 74 9.25 -0.86 -11.41
N THR A 75 10.37 -0.66 -10.71
CA THR A 75 11.36 -1.70 -10.48
C THR A 75 10.95 -2.55 -9.27
N PRO A 76 11.28 -3.85 -9.20
CA PRO A 76 10.93 -4.69 -8.04
C PRO A 76 11.37 -4.09 -6.70
N ILE A 77 12.54 -3.43 -6.66
CA ILE A 77 13.17 -2.82 -5.47
C ILE A 77 12.77 -1.33 -5.34
N SER A 78 11.68 -0.89 -5.96
CA SER A 78 11.21 0.50 -5.80
C SER A 78 10.62 0.75 -4.40
N PRO A 79 10.65 2.01 -3.91
CA PRO A 79 9.88 2.42 -2.73
C PRO A 79 8.38 2.11 -2.88
N PRO A 80 7.65 1.95 -1.77
CA PRO A 80 6.24 1.62 -1.80
C PRO A 80 5.40 2.78 -2.34
N THR A 81 4.38 2.44 -3.11
CA THR A 81 3.38 3.41 -3.58
C THR A 81 2.41 3.78 -2.46
N LYS A 82 1.76 4.95 -2.59
CA LYS A 82 0.71 5.37 -1.64
C LYS A 82 -0.41 4.34 -1.52
N ALA A 83 -0.73 3.64 -2.62
CA ALA A 83 -1.72 2.57 -2.63
C ALA A 83 -1.24 1.34 -1.85
N GLU A 84 0.02 0.93 -2.01
CA GLU A 84 0.60 -0.17 -1.23
C GLU A 84 0.65 0.17 0.27
N ILE A 85 1.08 1.39 0.64
CA ILE A 85 1.04 1.85 2.03
C ILE A 85 -0.38 1.78 2.57
N ARG A 86 -1.36 2.26 1.78
CA ARG A 86 -2.78 2.20 2.14
C ARG A 86 -3.29 0.75 2.28
N ALA A 87 -2.78 -0.18 1.48
CA ALA A 87 -3.15 -1.59 1.57
C ALA A 87 -2.46 -2.30 2.74
N SER A 88 -1.31 -1.80 3.21
CA SER A 88 -0.56 -2.35 4.34
C SER A 88 -1.14 -1.98 5.70
N TRP A 89 -1.74 -0.79 5.87
CA TRP A 89 -2.39 -0.43 7.15
C TRP A 89 -3.80 -1.01 7.30
N LEU A 90 -4.48 -1.35 6.19
CA LEU A 90 -5.87 -1.79 6.23
C LEU A 90 -6.10 -3.04 7.11
N PRO A 91 -5.24 -4.08 7.08
CA PRO A 91 -5.35 -5.20 8.01
C PRO A 91 -5.20 -4.75 9.47
N LEU A 92 -4.20 -3.93 9.77
CA LEU A 92 -3.97 -3.43 11.13
C LEU A 92 -5.19 -2.67 11.65
N ALA A 93 -5.73 -1.73 10.87
CA ALA A 93 -6.92 -0.98 11.25
C ALA A 93 -8.16 -1.88 11.44
N LYS A 94 -8.31 -2.91 10.59
CA LYS A 94 -9.38 -3.90 10.76
C LYS A 94 -9.21 -4.70 12.05
N PHE A 95 -7.99 -5.14 12.38
CA PHE A 95 -7.72 -5.88 13.61
C PHE A 95 -7.86 -5.03 14.86
N THR A 96 -7.36 -3.79 14.84
CA THR A 96 -7.55 -2.86 15.97
C THR A 96 -9.02 -2.56 16.18
N PHE A 97 -9.77 -2.32 15.11
CA PHE A 97 -11.22 -2.12 15.19
C PHE A 97 -11.91 -3.36 15.76
N LEU A 98 -11.62 -4.55 15.22
CA LEU A 98 -12.27 -5.79 15.64
C LEU A 98 -11.92 -6.16 17.09
N PHE A 99 -10.69 -5.89 17.53
CA PHE A 99 -10.26 -6.04 18.92
C PHE A 99 -11.01 -5.08 19.85
N ILE A 100 -11.10 -3.80 19.48
CA ILE A 100 -11.83 -2.79 20.25
C ILE A 100 -13.31 -3.19 20.35
N THR A 101 -13.97 -3.50 19.24
CA THR A 101 -15.38 -3.91 19.26
C THR A 101 -15.61 -5.20 20.05
N ALA A 102 -14.71 -6.19 19.94
CA ALA A 102 -14.82 -7.41 20.73
C ALA A 102 -14.66 -7.14 22.23
N SER A 103 -13.78 -6.22 22.60
CA SER A 103 -13.58 -5.82 24.00
C SER A 103 -14.79 -5.07 24.56
N PHE A 104 -15.46 -4.23 23.75
CA PHE A 104 -16.69 -3.54 24.15
C PHE A 104 -17.93 -4.44 24.20
N VAL A 105 -18.06 -5.38 23.27
CA VAL A 105 -19.26 -6.24 23.15
C VAL A 105 -19.26 -7.35 24.19
N ILE A 106 -18.09 -7.85 24.60
CA ILE A 106 -18.01 -9.05 25.44
C ILE A 106 -18.42 -8.78 26.88
N ASP A 107 -18.31 -7.56 27.39
CA ASP A 107 -18.83 -7.26 28.73
C ASP A 107 -18.80 -5.75 28.98
N GLY A 108 -19.91 -5.18 29.47
CA GLY A 108 -19.91 -3.88 30.16
C GLY A 108 -19.13 -3.89 31.50
N THR A 109 -18.19 -4.83 31.65
CA THR A 109 -17.41 -5.20 32.83
C THR A 109 -15.98 -5.68 32.45
N GLY A 110 -15.40 -5.16 31.36
CA GLY A 110 -13.98 -5.37 31.02
C GLY A 110 -13.11 -4.19 31.47
N PHE A 111 -11.79 -4.38 31.65
CA PHE A 111 -10.85 -3.33 32.11
C PHE A 111 -11.01 -1.98 31.41
N ILE A 112 -11.32 -1.92 30.10
CA ILE A 112 -11.57 -0.63 29.42
C ILE A 112 -12.94 -0.05 29.77
N ALA A 113 -13.96 -0.89 29.94
CA ALA A 113 -15.27 -0.45 30.42
C ALA A 113 -15.18 0.01 31.89
N ASP A 114 -14.38 -0.66 32.73
CA ASP A 114 -14.08 -0.25 34.10
C ASP A 114 -13.23 1.01 34.16
N LEU A 115 -12.26 1.20 33.25
CA LEU A 115 -11.46 2.43 33.18
C LEU A 115 -12.29 3.61 32.65
N VAL A 116 -13.17 3.36 31.68
CA VAL A 116 -14.15 4.35 31.21
C VAL A 116 -15.19 4.65 32.29
N LYS A 117 -15.65 3.64 33.05
CA LYS A 117 -16.48 3.84 34.25
C LYS A 117 -15.72 4.61 35.31
N GLU A 118 -14.48 4.28 35.66
CA GLU A 118 -13.66 5.02 36.63
C GLU A 118 -13.42 6.47 36.19
N MET A 119 -13.26 6.74 34.88
CA MET A 119 -13.15 8.11 34.38
C MET A 119 -14.48 8.88 34.43
N ILE A 120 -15.62 8.20 34.27
CA ILE A 120 -16.95 8.83 34.25
C ILE A 120 -17.57 8.91 35.67
N GLU A 121 -17.29 7.91 36.50
CA GLU A 121 -17.78 7.66 37.86
C GLU A 121 -16.76 8.14 38.90
N PHE A 122 -15.85 9.03 38.51
CA PHE A 122 -15.11 9.88 39.43
C PHE A 122 -16.09 10.83 40.12
N ASP A 123 -16.87 10.28 41.04
CA ASP A 123 -17.78 10.99 41.90
C ASP A 123 -16.93 11.80 42.88
N TYR A 124 -16.83 13.11 42.63
CA TYR A 124 -16.04 14.06 43.43
C TYR A 124 -16.56 14.20 44.88
N HIS A 125 -17.66 13.54 45.22
CA HIS A 125 -18.38 13.68 46.48
C HIS A 125 -18.66 12.34 47.18
N SER A 126 -17.64 11.50 47.39
CA SER A 126 -17.78 10.42 48.38
C SER A 126 -17.45 10.95 49.79
N TYR A 127 -18.50 11.28 50.56
CA TYR A 127 -18.39 11.62 51.98
C TYR A 127 -18.05 10.33 52.77
N ARG A 128 -16.76 10.03 52.93
CA ARG A 128 -16.29 9.01 53.88
C ARG A 128 -15.67 9.72 55.08
N ASN A 129 -16.21 9.42 56.26
CA ASN A 129 -15.63 9.83 57.54
C ASN A 129 -14.38 8.99 57.81
N ALA A 130 -13.30 9.27 57.10
CA ALA A 130 -11.99 8.68 57.34
C ALA A 130 -11.05 9.79 57.81
N THR A 131 -10.58 9.69 59.05
CA THR A 131 -9.52 10.56 59.57
C THR A 131 -8.19 10.07 59.00
N ILE A 132 -7.85 10.57 57.82
CA ILE A 132 -6.59 10.29 57.14
C ILE A 132 -5.59 11.38 57.54
N SER A 133 -4.40 10.98 57.96
CA SER A 133 -3.30 11.89 58.29
C SER A 133 -2.93 12.73 57.06
N LEU A 134 -3.11 14.05 57.19
CA LEU A 134 -2.99 15.03 56.09
C LEU A 134 -1.58 15.08 55.45
N GLU A 135 -0.56 14.52 56.11
CA GLU A 135 0.82 14.52 55.62
C GLU A 135 1.02 13.74 54.31
N GLU A 136 0.23 12.71 54.03
CA GLU A 136 0.39 11.89 52.82
C GLU A 136 -0.36 12.45 51.61
N CYS A 137 -1.32 13.37 51.82
CA CYS A 137 -2.14 13.95 50.76
C CYS A 137 -1.47 15.11 50.00
N ILE A 138 -0.26 15.54 50.38
CA ILE A 138 0.49 16.57 49.65
C ILE A 138 1.33 15.93 48.54
N TYR A 139 0.68 15.16 47.66
CA TYR A 139 1.27 14.88 46.36
C TYR A 139 0.86 16.01 45.41
N ASN A 140 1.72 17.01 45.29
CA ASN A 140 1.59 18.02 44.24
C ASN A 140 1.55 17.29 42.89
N PRO A 141 0.62 17.64 41.97
CA PRO A 141 0.56 17.03 40.66
C PRO A 141 1.88 17.30 39.93
N VAL A 142 2.74 16.28 39.87
CA VAL A 142 4.02 16.36 39.18
C VAL A 142 3.72 16.25 37.69
N SER A 143 4.09 17.27 36.93
CA SER A 143 3.92 17.25 35.47
C SER A 143 4.61 16.02 34.89
N PRO A 144 3.93 15.22 34.05
CA PRO A 144 4.53 14.04 33.46
C PRO A 144 5.78 14.45 32.68
N ASN A 145 6.83 13.64 32.81
CA ASN A 145 8.10 13.90 32.14
C ASN A 145 7.94 13.62 30.65
N TRP A 146 7.44 14.60 29.90
CA TRP A 146 7.14 14.51 28.46
C TRP A 146 8.36 14.05 27.65
N LEU A 147 9.56 14.41 28.08
CA LEU A 147 10.81 14.03 27.43
C LEU A 147 11.11 12.52 27.61
N TYR A 148 10.82 11.97 28.80
CA TYR A 148 10.91 10.53 29.06
C TYR A 148 9.86 9.75 28.29
N ALA A 149 8.60 10.18 28.34
CA ALA A 149 7.50 9.56 27.61
C ALA A 149 7.76 9.58 26.08
N GLY A 150 8.24 10.71 25.56
CA GLY A 150 8.69 10.85 24.17
C GLY A 150 9.73 9.80 23.78
N LYS A 151 10.80 9.69 24.56
CA LYS A 151 11.95 8.83 24.25
C LYS A 151 11.66 7.35 24.42
N TYR A 152 10.97 6.95 25.48
CA TYR A 152 10.83 5.54 25.86
C TYR A 152 9.48 4.93 25.49
N ILE A 153 8.45 5.73 25.23
CA ILE A 153 7.12 5.23 24.87
C ILE A 153 6.82 5.57 23.43
N PHE A 154 6.71 6.86 23.09
CA PHE A 154 6.24 7.28 21.77
C PHE A 154 7.21 6.92 20.64
N PHE A 155 8.52 7.08 20.85
CA PHE A 155 9.51 6.78 19.82
C PHE A 155 9.58 5.28 19.46
N PRO A 156 9.67 4.33 20.42
CA PRO A 156 9.59 2.90 20.12
C PRO A 156 8.27 2.48 19.47
N LEU A 157 7.14 3.03 19.93
CA LEU A 157 5.84 2.76 19.32
C LEU A 157 5.81 3.22 17.85
N GLY A 158 6.31 4.42 17.58
CA GLY A 158 6.41 4.96 16.22
C GLY A 158 7.24 4.07 15.31
N ILE A 159 8.40 3.60 15.80
CA ILE A 159 9.25 2.66 15.06
C ILE A 159 8.52 1.34 14.78
N MET A 160 7.83 0.77 15.77
CA MET A 160 7.09 -0.48 15.60
C MET A 160 6.00 -0.36 14.53
N PHE A 161 5.25 0.75 14.53
CA PHE A 161 4.27 1.05 13.48
C PHE A 161 4.92 1.18 12.10
N LEU A 162 6.05 1.87 12.00
CA LEU A 162 6.77 2.07 10.74
C LEU A 162 7.28 0.74 10.19
N LEU A 163 7.88 -0.10 11.05
CA LEU A 163 8.34 -1.44 10.69
C LEU A 163 7.18 -2.33 10.22
N GLN A 164 6.03 -2.27 10.87
CA GLN A 164 4.86 -3.04 10.45
C GLN A 164 4.40 -2.68 9.03
N VAL A 165 4.38 -1.40 8.68
CA VAL A 165 4.05 -0.94 7.32
C VAL A 165 5.11 -1.42 6.32
N ILE A 166 6.39 -1.30 6.69
CA ILE A 166 7.51 -1.74 5.84
C ILE A 166 7.41 -3.25 5.56
N PHE A 167 7.31 -4.06 6.60
CA PHE A 167 7.17 -5.51 6.44
C PHE A 167 5.93 -5.87 5.64
N GLY A 168 4.81 -5.18 5.81
CA GLY A 168 3.58 -5.45 5.06
C GLY A 168 3.76 -5.39 3.54
N TYR A 169 4.40 -4.35 3.00
CA TYR A 169 4.60 -4.26 1.55
C TYR A 169 5.78 -5.11 1.08
N VAL A 170 6.86 -5.19 1.86
CA VAL A 170 8.05 -5.99 1.54
C VAL A 170 7.68 -7.46 1.43
N ILE A 171 6.93 -8.00 2.40
CA ILE A 171 6.44 -9.39 2.38
C ILE A 171 5.58 -9.63 1.15
N LYS A 172 4.65 -8.74 0.79
CA LYS A 172 3.83 -8.89 -0.42
C LYS A 172 4.68 -8.96 -1.69
N ARG A 173 5.66 -8.06 -1.85
CA ARG A 173 6.57 -8.06 -3.01
C ARG A 173 7.45 -9.31 -3.05
N ILE A 174 8.03 -9.70 -1.92
CA ILE A 174 8.84 -10.93 -1.83
C ILE A 174 7.99 -12.16 -2.17
N THR A 175 6.79 -12.28 -1.62
CA THR A 175 5.89 -13.39 -1.93
C THR A 175 5.51 -13.40 -3.42
N LEU A 176 5.26 -12.23 -4.02
CA LEU A 176 4.95 -12.14 -5.45
C LEU A 176 6.13 -12.60 -6.33
N PHE A 177 7.35 -12.10 -6.09
CA PHE A 177 8.50 -12.39 -6.95
C PHE A 177 9.25 -13.68 -6.61
N CYS A 178 9.58 -13.88 -5.34
CA CYS A 178 10.42 -14.98 -4.87
C CYS A 178 9.62 -16.27 -4.70
N VAL A 179 8.37 -16.19 -4.22
CA VAL A 179 7.55 -17.38 -3.97
C VAL A 179 6.70 -17.71 -5.20
N ILE A 180 5.71 -16.89 -5.51
CA ILE A 180 4.75 -17.14 -6.60
C ILE A 180 5.44 -17.10 -7.97
N GLY A 181 6.30 -16.09 -8.18
CA GLY A 181 7.05 -15.93 -9.42
C GLY A 181 7.99 -17.10 -9.74
N ASN A 182 8.53 -17.76 -8.69
CA ASN A 182 9.39 -18.93 -8.83
C ASN A 182 8.59 -20.23 -9.01
N ILE A 183 7.53 -20.43 -8.22
CA ILE A 183 6.63 -21.60 -8.34
C ILE A 183 5.99 -21.65 -9.73
N PHE A 184 5.45 -20.53 -10.21
CA PHE A 184 4.73 -20.45 -11.48
C PHE A 184 5.57 -19.82 -12.59
N ARG A 185 6.76 -20.38 -12.87
CA ARG A 185 7.72 -19.83 -13.85
C ARG A 185 7.11 -19.59 -15.23
N LYS A 186 6.27 -20.52 -15.73
CA LYS A 186 5.60 -20.39 -17.05
C LYS A 186 4.66 -19.18 -17.06
N ARG A 187 3.86 -19.00 -16.01
CA ARG A 187 2.93 -17.86 -15.89
C ARG A 187 3.68 -16.54 -15.72
N ASN A 188 4.75 -16.52 -14.91
CA ASN A 188 5.58 -15.34 -14.72
C ASN A 188 6.19 -14.86 -16.05
N LYS A 189 6.75 -15.78 -16.84
CA LYS A 189 7.30 -15.49 -18.17
C LYS A 189 6.23 -14.91 -19.11
N ALA A 190 5.03 -15.50 -19.14
CA ALA A 190 3.93 -15.01 -19.96
C ALA A 190 3.50 -13.58 -19.59
N ARG A 191 3.40 -13.28 -18.28
CA ARG A 191 3.09 -11.94 -17.76
C ARG A 191 4.13 -10.91 -18.19
N ILE A 192 5.42 -11.21 -18.08
CA ILE A 192 6.50 -10.29 -18.48
C ILE A 192 6.46 -10.03 -19.99
N ILE A 193 6.22 -11.06 -20.81
CA ILE A 193 6.07 -10.91 -22.26
C ILE A 193 4.84 -10.05 -22.60
N HIS A 194 3.72 -10.29 -21.92
CA HIS A 194 2.50 -9.50 -22.09
C HIS A 194 2.75 -8.01 -21.78
N LEU A 195 3.39 -7.71 -20.65
CA LEU A 195 3.75 -6.34 -20.27
C LEU A 195 4.66 -5.69 -21.32
N TYR A 196 5.67 -6.42 -21.82
CA TYR A 196 6.56 -5.92 -22.86
C TYR A 196 5.79 -5.59 -24.15
N ASN A 197 4.91 -6.48 -24.61
CA ASN A 197 4.12 -6.27 -25.81
C ASN A 197 3.12 -5.11 -25.64
N LYS A 198 2.52 -4.96 -24.46
CA LYS A 198 1.65 -3.83 -24.10
C LYS A 198 2.41 -2.50 -24.23
N MET A 199 3.61 -2.42 -23.65
CA MET A 199 4.46 -1.24 -23.75
C MET A 199 4.89 -0.94 -25.19
N LEU A 200 5.23 -1.99 -25.95
CA LEU A 200 5.59 -1.84 -27.36
C LEU A 200 4.42 -1.32 -28.19
N PHE A 201 3.21 -1.83 -27.95
CA PHE A 201 1.98 -1.37 -28.60
C PHE A 201 1.68 0.10 -28.31
N VAL A 202 1.77 0.51 -27.04
CA VAL A 202 1.59 1.92 -26.62
C VAL A 202 2.56 2.83 -27.37
N ARG A 203 3.83 2.44 -27.49
CA ARG A 203 4.83 3.25 -28.19
C ARG A 203 4.59 3.31 -29.71
N ILE A 204 4.25 2.18 -30.33
CA ILE A 204 3.94 2.13 -31.77
C ILE A 204 2.73 3.01 -32.08
N ASN A 205 1.66 2.88 -31.30
CA ASN A 205 0.44 3.67 -31.50
C ASN A 205 0.64 5.14 -31.17
N GLY A 206 1.39 5.47 -30.12
CA GLY A 206 1.77 6.84 -29.80
C GLY A 206 2.52 7.52 -30.95
N ARG A 207 3.46 6.80 -31.59
CA ARG A 207 4.16 7.30 -32.78
C ARG A 207 3.24 7.45 -34.00
N LYS A 208 2.34 6.49 -34.24
CA LYS A 208 1.35 6.59 -35.33
C LYS A 208 0.45 7.81 -35.14
N LEU A 209 -0.05 8.01 -33.93
CA LEU A 209 -0.92 9.14 -33.59
C LEU A 209 -0.17 10.48 -33.70
N ALA A 210 1.08 10.56 -33.23
CA ALA A 210 1.91 11.76 -33.38
C ALA A 210 2.13 12.12 -34.85
N ARG A 211 2.44 11.12 -35.70
CA ARG A 211 2.60 11.34 -37.16
C ARG A 211 1.30 11.80 -37.82
N ALA A 212 0.16 11.23 -37.45
CA ALA A 212 -1.14 11.65 -37.95
C ALA A 212 -1.45 13.11 -37.55
N ARG A 213 -1.17 13.49 -36.31
CA ARG A 213 -1.34 14.85 -35.81
C ARG A 213 -0.46 15.86 -36.56
N ILE A 214 0.80 15.51 -36.82
CA ILE A 214 1.71 16.37 -37.60
C ILE A 214 1.17 16.57 -39.02
N ARG A 215 0.75 15.49 -39.71
CA ARG A 215 0.18 15.60 -41.06
C ARG A 215 -1.04 16.52 -41.09
N PHE A 216 -1.98 16.33 -40.16
CA PHE A 216 -3.17 17.16 -40.04
C PHE A 216 -2.82 18.64 -39.79
N GLN A 217 -1.84 18.93 -38.93
CA GLN A 217 -1.39 20.30 -38.67
C GLN A 217 -0.72 20.94 -39.89
N VAL A 218 0.07 20.17 -40.65
CA VAL A 218 0.71 20.64 -41.88
C VAL A 218 -0.33 20.95 -42.95
N GLU A 219 -1.27 20.04 -43.18
CA GLU A 219 -2.37 20.21 -44.13
C GLU A 219 -3.20 21.45 -43.82
N ARG A 220 -3.57 21.65 -42.54
CA ARG A 220 -4.29 22.85 -42.11
C ARG A 220 -3.51 24.14 -42.41
N ARG A 221 -2.20 24.17 -42.14
CA ARG A 221 -1.35 25.33 -42.46
C ARG A 221 -1.21 25.58 -43.97
N ILE A 222 -1.23 24.53 -44.79
CA ILE A 222 -1.20 24.67 -46.25
C ILE A 222 -2.50 25.32 -46.72
N LEU A 223 -3.66 24.84 -46.27
CA LEU A 223 -4.97 25.41 -46.60
C LEU A 223 -5.08 26.88 -46.18
N GLU A 224 -4.64 27.22 -44.96
CA GLU A 224 -4.61 28.61 -44.48
C GLU A 224 -3.75 29.51 -45.39
N ARG A 225 -2.58 29.03 -45.83
CA ARG A 225 -1.70 29.77 -46.76
C ARG A 225 -2.32 29.94 -48.14
N GLU A 226 -3.01 28.92 -48.64
CA GLU A 226 -3.73 29.00 -49.91
C GLU A 226 -4.90 29.97 -49.85
N GLU A 227 -5.64 30.01 -48.73
CA GLU A 227 -6.71 30.97 -48.53
C GLU A 227 -6.19 32.41 -48.48
N ILE A 228 -5.08 32.65 -47.76
CA ILE A 228 -4.41 33.97 -47.75
C ILE A 228 -3.95 34.37 -49.15
N ARG A 229 -3.37 33.43 -49.92
CA ARG A 229 -2.96 33.70 -51.32
C ARG A 229 -4.15 34.01 -52.21
N ARG A 230 -5.29 33.34 -52.03
CA ARG A 230 -6.53 33.62 -52.76
C ARG A 230 -7.09 35.00 -52.42
N LYS A 231 -7.08 35.42 -51.15
CA LYS A 231 -7.53 36.77 -50.74
C LYS A 231 -6.63 37.92 -51.21
N ARG A 232 -5.38 37.61 -51.60
CA ARG A 232 -4.42 38.61 -52.14
C ARG A 232 -4.51 38.79 -53.66
N LYS A 233 -5.13 37.85 -54.38
CA LYS A 233 -5.41 37.99 -55.81
C LYS A 233 -6.77 38.61 -56.00
#